data_AF-A0A2D7UEZ8-F1
#
_entry.id   AF-A0A2D7UEZ8-F1
#
_cell.length_a   1.000
_cell.length_b   1.000
_cell.length_c   1.000
_cell.angle_alpha   90.00
_cell.angle_beta   90.00
_cell.angle_gamma   90.00
#
_symmetry.space_group_name_H-M   'P 1'
#
loop_
_entity.id
_entity.type
_entity.pdbx_description
1 polymer ?
#
loop_
_entity_poly.entity_id
_entity_poly.type
_entity_poly.pdbx_seq_one_letter_code
_entity_poly.pdbx_strand_id
1 'polypeptide(L)' 'MFKLKNENVAIPVVLIAGILWSFGPLVVRYMDQPELVPWQYLFARGITIFIILNLYLFFEEGLDFYKNYQKIG' A
#
# COMPACT_ATOMS: atom_id res chain seq x y z
N MET A 1 -14.21 15.18 0.31
CA MET A 1 -13.54 16.41 0.79
C MET A 1 -12.59 16.07 1.95
N PHE A 2 -11.57 15.26 1.69
CA PHE A 2 -10.40 15.10 2.56
C PHE A 2 -9.20 15.35 1.64
N LYS A 3 -8.71 16.59 1.57
CA LYS A 3 -7.50 16.85 0.78
C LYS A 3 -6.31 16.26 1.54
N LEU A 4 -5.62 15.27 0.96
CA LEU A 4 -4.32 14.80 1.48
C LEU A 4 -3.26 15.90 1.55
N LYS A 5 -3.47 17.04 0.87
CA LYS A 5 -2.69 18.27 1.07
C LYS A 5 -2.77 18.85 2.50
N ASN A 6 -3.58 18.27 3.39
CA ASN A 6 -3.44 18.50 4.82
C ASN A 6 -2.31 17.61 5.38
N GLU A 7 -1.17 18.24 5.63
CA GLU A 7 0.00 17.65 6.28
C GLU A 7 -0.36 16.81 7.52
N ASN A 8 -1.32 17.29 8.32
CA ASN A 8 -1.81 16.62 9.53
C ASN A 8 -2.40 15.21 9.29
N VAL A 9 -2.87 14.91 8.08
CA VAL A 9 -3.41 13.58 7.71
C VAL A 9 -2.39 12.79 6.91
N ALA A 10 -1.60 13.44 6.06
CA ALA A 10 -0.55 12.79 5.29
C ALA A 10 0.53 12.15 6.19
N ILE A 11 0.98 12.86 7.23
CA ILE A 11 2.01 12.36 8.16
C ILE A 11 1.60 11.04 8.84
N PRO A 12 0.46 10.95 9.55
CA PRO A 12 0.08 9.71 10.21
C PRO A 12 -0.17 8.57 9.22
N VAL A 13 -0.70 8.85 8.02
CA VAL A 13 -0.89 7.83 6.98
C VAL A 13 0.44 7.27 6.51
N VAL A 14 1.44 8.12 6.24
CA VAL A 14 2.79 7.68 5.84
C VAL A 14 3.47 6.89 6.96
N LEU A 15 3.33 7.33 8.22
CA LEU A 15 3.89 6.62 9.37
C LEU A 15 3.27 5.22 9.53
N ILE A 16 1.95 5.10 9.42
CA ILE A 16 1.25 3.81 9.48
C ILE A 16 1.68 2.91 8.32
N ALA A 17 1.79 3.45 7.11
CA ALA A 17 2.26 2.70 5.94
C ALA A 17 3.70 2.20 6.12
N GLY A 18 4.59 3.03 6.69
CA GLY A 18 5.97 2.65 6.99
C GLY A 18 6.08 1.57 8.06
N ILE A 19 5.26 1.66 9.11
CA ILE A 19 5.16 0.63 10.15
C ILE A 19 4.68 -0.69 9.52
N LEU A 20 3.60 -0.67 8.74
CA LEU A 20 3.09 -1.85 8.04
C LEU A 20 4.13 -2.44 7.06
N TRP A 21 4.86 -1.61 6.33
CA TRP A 21 5.91 -2.04 5.42
C TRP A 21 7.10 -2.68 6.13
N SER A 22 7.44 -2.20 7.34
CA SER A 22 8.51 -2.74 8.18
C SER A 22 8.26 -4.19 8.63
N PHE A 23 7.01 -4.66 8.63
CA PHE A 23 6.69 -6.07 8.90
C PHE A 23 7.13 -7.02 7.79
N GLY A 24 7.42 -6.55 6.57
CA GLY A 24 7.85 -7.42 5.46
C GLY A 24 9.07 -8.29 5.80
N PRO A 25 10.21 -7.70 6.22
CA PRO A 25 11.36 -8.45 6.71
C PRO A 25 11.07 -9.37 7.90
N LEU A 26 10.16 -8.97 8.80
CA LEU A 26 9.76 -9.79 9.94
C LEU A 26 9.05 -11.07 9.49
N VAL A 27 8.14 -10.94 8.52
CA VAL A 27 7.44 -12.08 7.91
C VAL A 27 8.42 -13.03 7.25
N VAL A 28 9.42 -12.53 6.51
CA VAL A 28 10.46 -13.39 5.91
C VAL A 28 11.28 -14.11 6.97
N ARG A 29 11.61 -13.44 8.09
CA ARG A 29 12.42 -13.99 9.16
C ARG A 29 11.74 -15.14 9.90
N TYR A 30 10.42 -15.10 10.03
CA TYR A 30 9.62 -16.16 10.65
C TYR A 30 8.98 -17.11 9.64
N MET A 31 9.27 -16.94 8.35
CA MET A 31 8.78 -17.84 7.30
C MET A 31 9.52 -19.16 7.39
N ASP A 32 8.77 -20.26 7.38
CA ASP A 32 9.34 -21.59 7.28
C ASP A 32 9.81 -21.81 5.82
N GLN A 33 11.10 -22.09 5.64
CA GLN A 33 11.74 -22.32 4.33
C GLN A 33 11.50 -21.18 3.28
N PRO A 34 12.01 -19.96 3.52
CA PRO A 34 11.75 -18.79 2.65
C PRO A 34 12.26 -18.95 1.21
N GLU A 35 13.21 -19.85 1.00
CA GLU A 35 13.77 -20.21 -0.31
C GLU A 35 12.78 -20.95 -1.24
N LEU A 36 11.76 -21.61 -0.67
CA LEU A 36 10.76 -22.37 -1.43
C LEU A 36 9.58 -21.50 -1.90
N VAL A 37 9.38 -20.33 -1.26
CA VAL A 37 8.21 -19.46 -1.49
C VAL A 37 8.55 -17.98 -1.80
N PRO A 38 9.62 -17.67 -2.57
CA PRO A 38 10.02 -16.30 -2.82
C PRO A 38 8.98 -15.51 -3.65
N TRP A 39 8.24 -16.19 -4.52
CA TRP A 39 7.25 -15.55 -5.37
C TRP A 39 5.99 -15.13 -4.59
N GLN A 40 5.55 -15.91 -3.59
CA GLN A 40 4.43 -15.52 -2.74
C GLN A 40 4.75 -14.25 -1.95
N TYR A 41 6.00 -14.13 -1.49
CA TYR A 41 6.45 -12.92 -0.81
C TYR A 41 6.48 -11.70 -1.72
N LEU A 42 7.03 -11.84 -2.93
CA LEU A 42 7.02 -10.78 -3.95
C LEU A 42 5.58 -10.38 -4.33
N PHE A 43 4.68 -11.35 -4.45
CA PHE A 43 3.28 -11.12 -4.74
C PHE A 43 2.57 -10.38 -3.61
N ALA A 44 2.77 -10.80 -2.36
CA ALA A 44 2.22 -10.12 -1.18
C ALA A 44 2.74 -8.68 -1.06
N ARG A 45 4.03 -8.44 -1.37
CA ARG A 45 4.59 -7.09 -1.44
C ARG A 45 3.95 -6.26 -2.57
N GLY A 46 3.77 -6.85 -3.75
CA GLY A 46 3.08 -6.20 -4.87
C GLY A 46 1.66 -5.79 -4.52
N ILE A 47 0.89 -6.67 -3.87
CA ILE A 47 -0.46 -6.37 -3.37
C ILE A 47 -0.42 -5.25 -2.33
N THR A 48 0.53 -5.28 -1.41
CA THR A 48 0.66 -4.23 -0.38
C THR A 48 0.87 -2.85 -1.01
N ILE A 49 1.78 -2.73 -1.97
CA ILE A 49 2.01 -1.47 -2.70
C ILE A 49 0.75 -1.07 -3.48
N PHE A 50 0.10 -2.02 -4.15
CA PHE A 50 -1.13 -1.78 -4.90
C PHE A 50 -2.25 -1.22 -4.00
N ILE A 51 -2.44 -1.77 -2.80
CA ILE A 51 -3.41 -1.28 -1.82
C ILE A 51 -3.03 0.13 -1.33
N ILE A 52 -1.76 0.39 -1.01
CA ILE A 52 -1.30 1.71 -0.57
C ILE A 52 -1.56 2.76 -1.64
N LEU A 53 -1.27 2.45 -2.91
CA LEU A 53 -1.55 3.35 -4.05
C LEU A 53 -3.05 3.59 -4.23
N ASN A 54 -3.87 2.55 -4.13
CA ASN A 54 -5.32 2.70 -4.23
C ASN A 54 -5.89 3.52 -3.07
N LEU A 55 -5.39 3.33 -1.85
CA LEU A 55 -5.75 4.16 -0.70
C LEU A 55 -5.35 5.61 -0.94
N TYR A 56 -4.14 5.87 -1.44
CA TYR A 56 -3.68 7.21 -1.79
C TYR A 56 -4.62 7.87 -2.82
N LEU A 57 -4.94 7.19 -3.91
CA LEU A 57 -5.87 7.65 -4.94
C LEU A 57 -7.27 7.90 -4.38
N PHE A 58 -7.77 7.00 -3.53
CA PHE A 58 -9.06 7.15 -2.85
C PHE A 58 -9.07 8.36 -1.92
N PHE A 59 -7.98 8.65 -1.22
CA PHE A 59 -7.89 9.83 -0.37
C PHE A 59 -7.74 11.14 -1.18
N GLU A 60 -7.09 11.12 -2.34
CA GLU A 60 -7.00 12.32 -3.21
C GLU A 60 -8.29 12.59 -3.98
N GLU A 61 -8.85 11.58 -4.64
CA GLU A 61 -9.96 11.72 -5.60
C GLU A 61 -11.31 11.27 -5.01
N GLY A 62 -11.34 10.62 -3.85
CA GLY A 62 -12.57 10.10 -3.24
C GLY A 62 -13.12 8.87 -3.99
N LEU A 63 -14.44 8.70 -4.00
CA LEU A 63 -15.12 7.61 -4.72
C LEU A 63 -15.03 7.73 -6.25
N ASP A 64 -14.66 8.90 -6.78
CA ASP A 64 -14.51 9.12 -8.22
C ASP A 64 -13.18 8.56 -8.77
N PHE A 65 -12.26 8.07 -7.92
CA PHE A 65 -10.96 7.51 -8.34
C PHE A 65 -11.09 6.36 -9.36
N TYR A 66 -12.14 5.55 -9.23
CA TYR A 66 -12.45 4.45 -10.16
C TYR A 66 -12.65 4.95 -11.61
N LYS A 67 -13.23 6.14 -11.78
CA LYS A 67 -13.43 6.74 -13.12
C LYS A 67 -12.10 7.17 -13.74
N ASN A 68 -11.09 7.49 -12.93
CA ASN A 68 -9.76 7.81 -13.41
C ASN A 68 -9.01 6.54 -13.85
N TYR A 69 -9.20 5.42 -13.15
CA TYR A 69 -8.76 4.09 -13.60
C TYR A 69 -9.31 3.71 -14.98
N GLN A 70 -10.56 4.07 -15.28
CA GLN A 70 -11.16 3.82 -16.60
C GLN A 70 -10.60 4.70 -17.73
N LYS A 71 -9.95 5.82 -17.42
CA LYS A 71 -9.31 6.70 -18.43
C LYS A 71 -7.88 6.28 -18.79
N ILE A 72 -7.28 5.38 -18.00
CA ILE A 72 -5.90 4.92 -18.18
C ILE A 72 -5.83 3.75 -19.19
N GLY A 73 -6.96 3.11 -19.51
CA GLY A 73 -7.10 2.12 -20.59
C GLY A 73 -7.49 2.74 -21.92
#